data_AF-A0A087AYQ8-F1
#
_entry.id   AF-A0A087AYQ8-F1
#
_cell.length_a   1.000
_cell.length_b   1.000
_cell.length_c   1.000
_cell.angle_alpha   90.00
_cell.angle_beta   90.00
_cell.angle_gamma   90.00
#
_symmetry.space_group_name_H-M   'P 1'
#
loop_
_entity.id
_entity.type
_entity.pdbx_description
1 polymer ?
#
loop_
_entity_poly.entity_id
_entity_poly.type
_entity_poly.pdbx_seq_one_letter_code
_entity_poly.pdbx_strand_id
1 'polypeptide(L)'
;MALLCPATRPYSLLPVAIGAVTAVPAALGVLFPTAATAIWIAATAVVAVVGNFLPWATLSLARLSVDSPQSEAEIFELPDDIDVKDVRQRYAAGSTMLFIAHIASAALLLLSVPLLAAQPAPYAGVMAVAAFLAMLIGSRQIHAMREVAVTVGATAVGLAATCALFARSHPEQAPALTVALVVAALVTVVVTYVTRRQSLFATRVADAAETVCLVAILPLAYLAIAV
;
A
#
# COMPACT_ATOMS: atom_id res chain seq x y z
N MET A 1 -25.89 2.77 -9.20
CA MET A 1 -25.04 1.75 -8.55
C MET A 1 -24.31 0.79 -9.52
N ALA A 2 -24.74 0.62 -10.78
CA ALA A 2 -24.06 -0.24 -11.76
C ALA A 2 -22.72 0.28 -12.31
N LEU A 3 -22.37 1.55 -12.07
CA LEU A 3 -21.11 2.16 -12.53
C LEU A 3 -19.88 1.78 -11.68
N LEU A 4 -20.09 1.27 -10.45
CA LEU A 4 -19.01 1.08 -9.48
C LEU A 4 -18.51 -0.37 -9.36
N CYS A 5 -19.30 -1.39 -9.69
CA CYS A 5 -18.88 -2.79 -9.62
C CYS A 5 -19.45 -3.61 -10.79
N PRO A 6 -18.66 -3.98 -11.81
CA PRO A 6 -19.07 -5.02 -12.74
C PRO A 6 -19.28 -6.34 -11.99
N ALA A 7 -20.41 -7.01 -12.24
CA ALA A 7 -20.82 -8.26 -11.58
C ALA A 7 -19.86 -9.45 -11.81
N THR A 8 -18.88 -9.30 -12.68
CA THR A 8 -17.91 -10.34 -13.05
C THR A 8 -16.65 -10.37 -12.18
N ARG A 9 -16.47 -9.38 -11.28
CA ARG A 9 -15.27 -9.26 -10.43
C ARG A 9 -15.62 -9.50 -8.95
N PRO A 10 -14.85 -10.32 -8.21
CA PRO A 10 -15.17 -10.73 -6.83
C PRO A 10 -14.84 -9.65 -5.79
N TYR A 11 -15.41 -8.44 -5.93
CA TYR A 11 -15.21 -7.34 -4.98
C TYR A 11 -15.78 -7.63 -3.57
N SER A 12 -16.64 -8.64 -3.44
CA SER A 12 -17.14 -9.14 -2.15
C SER A 12 -16.03 -9.70 -1.23
N LEU A 13 -14.85 -10.02 -1.76
CA LEU A 13 -13.72 -10.48 -0.96
C LEU A 13 -13.09 -9.37 -0.13
N LEU A 14 -13.35 -8.09 -0.44
CA LEU A 14 -12.78 -6.95 0.27
C LEU A 14 -13.13 -6.92 1.78
N PRO A 15 -14.41 -6.95 2.20
CA PRO A 15 -14.76 -7.01 3.62
C PRO A 15 -14.25 -8.28 4.31
N VAL A 16 -14.19 -9.41 3.58
CA VAL A 16 -13.66 -10.67 4.12
C VAL A 16 -12.17 -10.56 4.40
N ALA A 17 -11.39 -9.98 3.49
CA ALA A 17 -9.97 -9.75 3.68
C ALA A 17 -9.69 -8.80 4.84
N ILE A 18 -10.43 -7.68 4.93
CA ILE A 18 -10.32 -6.73 6.04
C ILE A 18 -10.64 -7.44 7.36
N GLY A 19 -11.76 -8.17 7.44
CA GLY A 19 -12.17 -8.89 8.65
C GLY A 19 -11.18 -9.98 9.06
N ALA A 20 -10.66 -10.75 8.10
CA ALA A 20 -9.69 -11.80 8.38
C ALA A 20 -8.37 -11.23 8.95
N VAL A 21 -7.89 -10.12 8.38
CA VAL A 21 -6.63 -9.50 8.82
C VAL A 21 -6.80 -8.77 10.16
N THR A 22 -7.95 -8.14 10.44
CA THR A 22 -8.20 -7.52 11.75
C THR A 22 -8.50 -8.53 12.86
N ALA A 23 -9.06 -9.70 12.52
CA ALA A 23 -9.38 -10.73 13.51
C ALA A 23 -8.13 -11.24 14.24
N VAL A 24 -6.98 -11.35 13.56
CA VAL A 24 -5.73 -11.85 14.14
C VAL A 24 -5.21 -10.95 15.28
N PRO A 25 -4.92 -9.65 15.07
CA PRO A 25 -4.49 -8.76 16.15
C PRO A 25 -5.57 -8.56 17.21
N ALA A 26 -6.86 -8.60 16.85
CA ALA A 26 -7.95 -8.53 17.82
C ALA A 26 -7.95 -9.75 18.76
N ALA A 27 -7.86 -10.97 18.22
CA ALA A 27 -7.82 -12.20 19.01
C ALA A 27 -6.56 -12.25 19.89
N LEU A 28 -5.40 -11.89 19.34
CA LEU A 28 -4.15 -11.80 20.11
C LEU A 28 -4.22 -10.73 21.20
N GLY A 29 -4.88 -9.59 20.94
CA GLY A 29 -5.09 -8.53 21.94
C GLY A 29 -5.99 -8.97 23.10
N VAL A 30 -6.96 -9.86 22.86
CA VAL A 30 -7.77 -10.48 23.93
C VAL A 30 -6.94 -11.47 24.75
N LEU A 31 -6.08 -12.25 24.11
CA LEU A 31 -5.22 -13.22 24.78
C LEU A 31 -4.08 -12.56 25.58
N PHE A 32 -3.57 -11.42 25.10
CA PHE A 32 -2.46 -10.69 25.71
C PHE A 32 -2.80 -9.20 25.89
N PRO A 33 -3.65 -8.85 26.89
CA PRO A 33 -4.15 -7.48 27.06
C PRO A 33 -3.04 -6.44 27.28
N THR A 34 -1.97 -6.83 27.98
CA THR A 34 -0.83 -5.95 28.25
C THR A 34 0.01 -5.64 27.01
N ALA A 35 -0.02 -6.51 26.00
CA ALA A 35 0.69 -6.35 24.74
C ALA A 35 -0.23 -5.92 23.58
N ALA A 36 -1.52 -5.70 23.83
CA ALA A 36 -2.52 -5.45 22.79
C ALA A 36 -2.12 -4.29 21.87
N THR A 37 -1.64 -3.18 22.43
CA THR A 37 -1.17 -2.02 21.67
C THR A 37 0.01 -2.38 20.76
N ALA A 38 1.01 -3.08 21.30
CA ALA A 38 2.18 -3.51 20.54
C ALA A 38 1.81 -4.46 19.39
N ILE A 39 0.86 -5.37 19.63
CA ILE A 39 0.32 -6.30 18.63
C ILE A 39 -0.33 -5.52 17.48
N TRP A 40 -1.14 -4.50 17.79
CA TRP A 40 -1.77 -3.67 16.76
C TRP A 40 -0.76 -2.84 15.97
N ILE A 41 0.26 -2.26 16.62
CA ILE A 41 1.33 -1.53 15.94
C ILE A 41 2.10 -2.47 15.00
N ALA A 42 2.48 -3.65 15.49
CA ALA A 42 3.18 -4.66 14.69
C ALA A 42 2.33 -5.15 13.51
N ALA A 43 1.05 -5.46 13.74
CA ALA A 43 0.13 -5.85 12.67
C ALA A 43 -0.03 -4.76 11.62
N THR A 44 -0.13 -3.49 12.05
CA THR A 44 -0.22 -2.34 11.14
C THR A 44 1.05 -2.20 10.30
N ALA A 45 2.23 -2.37 10.90
CA ALA A 45 3.50 -2.35 10.19
C ALA A 45 3.61 -3.48 9.16
N VAL A 46 3.20 -4.71 9.52
CA VAL A 46 3.17 -5.85 8.60
C VAL A 46 2.22 -5.59 7.44
N VAL A 47 1.01 -5.08 7.71
CA VAL A 47 0.04 -4.72 6.67
C VAL A 47 0.59 -3.63 5.76
N ALA A 48 1.26 -2.62 6.31
CA ALA A 48 1.90 -1.57 5.53
C ALA A 48 2.96 -2.13 4.59
N VAL A 49 3.87 -2.97 5.09
CA VAL A 49 4.93 -3.59 4.29
C VAL A 49 4.32 -4.50 3.22
N VAL A 50 3.54 -5.50 3.63
CA VAL A 50 2.92 -6.47 2.71
C VAL A 50 2.09 -5.74 1.66
N GLY A 51 1.26 -4.77 2.09
CA GLY A 51 0.42 -3.90 1.27
C GLY A 51 1.14 -3.24 0.09
N ASN A 52 2.42 -2.91 0.25
CA ASN A 52 3.24 -2.29 -0.79
C ASN A 52 4.03 -3.31 -1.64
N PHE A 53 4.30 -4.51 -1.12
CA PHE A 53 4.92 -5.62 -1.88
C PHE A 53 3.90 -6.43 -2.72
N LEU A 54 2.61 -6.14 -2.56
CA LEU A 54 1.48 -6.75 -3.27
C LEU A 54 1.63 -6.87 -4.79
N PRO A 55 2.11 -5.85 -5.54
CA PRO A 55 2.27 -5.95 -6.98
C PRO A 55 3.10 -7.17 -7.39
N TRP A 56 4.24 -7.38 -6.72
CA TRP A 56 5.13 -8.50 -6.98
C TRP A 56 4.52 -9.86 -6.58
N ALA A 57 3.80 -9.89 -5.46
CA ALA A 57 3.09 -11.09 -5.02
C ALA A 57 1.99 -11.51 -6.01
N THR A 58 1.27 -10.56 -6.60
CA THR A 58 0.21 -10.85 -7.58
C THR A 58 0.73 -11.25 -8.94
N LEU A 59 1.89 -10.74 -9.38
CA LEU A 59 2.56 -11.23 -10.59
C LEU A 59 2.95 -12.71 -10.42
N SER A 60 3.48 -13.06 -9.25
CA SER A 60 3.80 -14.45 -8.89
C SER A 60 2.55 -15.34 -8.84
N LEU A 61 1.43 -14.82 -8.34
CA LEU A 61 0.18 -15.56 -8.21
C LEU A 61 -0.57 -15.75 -9.55
N ALA A 62 -0.51 -14.76 -10.43
CA ALA A 62 -1.19 -14.78 -11.73
C ALA A 62 -0.53 -15.76 -12.72
N ARG A 63 0.68 -16.26 -12.41
CA ARG A 63 1.48 -17.16 -13.27
C ARG A 63 1.57 -16.67 -14.72
N LEU A 64 1.66 -15.36 -14.89
CA LEU A 64 1.98 -14.74 -16.16
C LEU A 64 3.50 -14.70 -16.23
N SER A 65 4.12 -15.69 -16.86
CA SER A 65 5.55 -15.64 -17.17
C SER A 65 5.75 -14.73 -18.38
N VAL A 66 6.81 -13.93 -18.33
CA VAL A 66 7.37 -13.28 -19.50
C VAL A 66 8.69 -13.99 -19.73
N ASP A 67 8.66 -15.00 -20.59
CA ASP A 67 9.84 -15.78 -20.92
C ASP A 67 10.73 -14.90 -21.80
N SER A 68 11.78 -14.37 -21.16
CA SER A 68 12.78 -13.55 -21.82
C SER A 68 13.87 -14.49 -22.33
N PRO A 69 14.25 -14.43 -23.62
CA PRO A 69 15.23 -15.34 -24.18
C PRO A 69 16.54 -15.24 -23.40
N GLN A 70 17.00 -16.37 -22.85
CA GLN A 70 18.23 -16.49 -22.07
C GLN A 70 19.44 -16.90 -22.92
N SER A 71 19.21 -17.30 -24.17
CA SER A 71 20.25 -17.71 -25.10
C SER A 71 19.98 -17.23 -26.53
N GLU A 72 21.03 -17.12 -27.34
CA GLU A 72 20.88 -16.80 -28.77
C GLU A 72 20.08 -17.87 -29.54
N ALA A 73 20.15 -19.13 -29.12
CA ALA A 73 19.36 -20.21 -29.72
C ALA A 73 17.85 -19.97 -29.54
N GLU A 74 17.45 -19.57 -28.34
CA GLU A 74 16.05 -19.28 -27.96
C GLU A 74 15.48 -18.05 -28.70
N ILE A 75 16.33 -17.13 -29.18
CA ILE A 75 15.91 -15.99 -30.01
C ILE A 75 15.40 -16.46 -31.39
N PHE A 76 15.98 -17.54 -31.91
CA PHE A 76 15.62 -18.09 -33.22
C PHE A 76 14.59 -19.23 -33.12
N GLU A 77 14.25 -19.68 -31.92
CA GLU A 77 13.16 -20.62 -31.71
C GLU A 77 11.82 -19.96 -32.02
N LEU A 78 10.90 -20.75 -32.57
CA LEU A 78 9.56 -20.26 -32.88
C LEU A 78 8.85 -20.02 -31.53
N PRO A 79 8.25 -18.84 -31.31
CA PRO A 79 7.51 -18.58 -30.08
C PRO A 79 6.40 -19.62 -29.88
N ASP A 80 6.22 -20.06 -28.63
CA ASP A 80 5.09 -20.90 -28.26
C ASP A 80 3.76 -20.20 -28.58
N ASP A 81 2.73 -20.99 -28.91
CA ASP A 81 1.41 -20.45 -29.21
C ASP A 81 0.78 -19.82 -27.96
N ILE A 82 0.38 -18.56 -28.08
CA ILE A 82 -0.15 -17.77 -26.96
C ILE A 82 -1.68 -17.82 -26.99
N ASP A 83 -2.29 -18.50 -26.01
CA ASP A 83 -3.73 -18.41 -25.79
C ASP A 83 -4.11 -17.06 -25.17
N VAL A 84 -4.49 -16.13 -26.05
CA VAL A 84 -4.93 -14.77 -25.68
C VAL A 84 -6.13 -14.78 -24.71
N LYS A 85 -7.01 -15.78 -24.77
CA LYS A 85 -8.19 -15.84 -23.88
C LYS A 85 -7.79 -16.20 -22.46
N ASP A 86 -6.91 -17.20 -22.31
CA ASP A 86 -6.39 -17.60 -21.01
C ASP A 86 -5.58 -16.48 -20.36
N VAL A 87 -4.67 -15.85 -21.10
CA VAL A 87 -3.88 -14.69 -20.62
C VAL A 87 -4.79 -13.56 -20.14
N ARG A 88 -5.84 -13.23 -20.91
CA ARG A 88 -6.80 -12.18 -20.54
C ARG A 88 -7.57 -12.53 -19.26
N GLN A 89 -7.95 -13.79 -19.08
CA GLN A 89 -8.66 -14.25 -17.87
C GLN A 89 -7.75 -14.19 -16.64
N ARG A 90 -6.51 -14.68 -16.74
CA ARG A 90 -5.51 -14.63 -15.66
C ARG A 90 -5.17 -13.18 -15.28
N TYR A 91 -4.98 -12.30 -16.27
CA TYR A 91 -4.76 -10.87 -16.03
C TYR A 91 -5.93 -10.21 -15.32
N ALA A 92 -7.17 -10.50 -15.73
CA ALA A 92 -8.36 -9.95 -15.09
C ALA A 92 -8.49 -10.39 -13.63
N ALA A 93 -8.17 -11.65 -13.32
CA ALA A 93 -8.17 -12.17 -11.95
C ALA A 93 -7.06 -11.52 -11.11
N GLY A 94 -5.81 -11.52 -11.60
CA GLY A 94 -4.66 -10.94 -10.91
C GLY A 94 -4.81 -9.45 -10.61
N SER A 95 -5.21 -8.67 -11.61
CA SER A 95 -5.46 -7.22 -11.43
C SER A 95 -6.56 -6.95 -10.40
N THR A 96 -7.64 -7.74 -10.40
CA THR A 96 -8.71 -7.58 -9.42
C THR A 96 -8.25 -7.92 -8.00
N MET A 97 -7.48 -9.00 -7.82
CA MET A 97 -6.91 -9.36 -6.52
C MET A 97 -5.95 -8.29 -6.01
N LEU A 98 -5.10 -7.76 -6.89
CA LEU A 98 -4.17 -6.67 -6.56
C LEU A 98 -4.90 -5.43 -6.05
N PHE A 99 -5.99 -5.05 -6.73
CA PHE A 99 -6.82 -3.93 -6.34
C PHE A 99 -7.51 -4.15 -4.99
N ILE A 100 -8.11 -5.33 -4.78
CA ILE A 100 -8.76 -5.68 -3.51
C ILE A 100 -7.76 -5.62 -2.37
N ALA A 101 -6.57 -6.18 -2.56
CA ALA A 101 -5.55 -6.25 -1.53
C ALA A 101 -4.98 -4.84 -1.22
N HIS A 102 -4.81 -3.96 -2.22
CA HIS A 102 -4.42 -2.57 -1.99
C HIS A 102 -5.45 -1.79 -1.17
N ILE A 103 -6.72 -1.87 -1.54
CA ILE A 103 -7.77 -1.16 -0.82
C ILE A 103 -7.94 -1.73 0.58
N ALA A 104 -7.88 -3.05 0.74
CA ALA A 104 -7.93 -3.67 2.06
C ALA A 104 -6.78 -3.17 2.94
N SER A 105 -5.55 -3.11 2.41
CA SER A 105 -4.39 -2.58 3.13
C SER A 105 -4.59 -1.11 3.51
N ALA A 106 -5.03 -0.26 2.57
CA ALA A 106 -5.28 1.16 2.85
C ALA A 106 -6.39 1.35 3.90
N ALA A 107 -7.46 0.56 3.84
CA ALA A 107 -8.55 0.59 4.81
C ALA A 107 -8.10 0.12 6.20
N LEU A 108 -7.29 -0.93 6.27
CA LEU A 108 -6.71 -1.44 7.53
C LEU A 108 -5.77 -0.40 8.17
N LEU A 109 -4.92 0.25 7.36
CA LEU A 109 -4.08 1.35 7.84
C LEU A 109 -4.94 2.49 8.39
N LEU A 110 -5.99 2.88 7.65
CA LEU A 110 -6.91 3.94 8.07
C LEU A 110 -7.61 3.62 9.40
N LEU A 111 -8.09 2.38 9.57
CA LEU A 111 -8.70 1.89 10.80
C LEU A 111 -7.73 1.92 11.98
N SER A 112 -6.44 1.77 11.72
CA SER A 112 -5.39 1.76 12.74
C SER A 112 -4.95 3.18 13.15
N VAL A 113 -5.22 4.21 12.34
CA VAL A 113 -4.78 5.60 12.60
C VAL A 113 -5.18 6.12 14.00
N PRO A 114 -6.44 5.98 14.47
CA PRO A 114 -6.82 6.47 15.79
C PRO A 114 -6.03 5.78 16.93
N LEU A 115 -5.75 4.49 16.78
CA LEU A 115 -4.98 3.71 17.74
C LEU A 115 -3.52 4.16 17.78
N LEU A 116 -2.94 4.45 16.61
CA LEU A 116 -1.60 4.99 16.50
C LEU A 116 -1.52 6.42 17.08
N ALA A 117 -2.52 7.26 16.83
CA ALA A 117 -2.56 8.64 17.33
C ALA A 117 -2.70 8.73 18.85
N ALA A 118 -3.22 7.70 19.49
CA ALA A 118 -3.30 7.58 20.95
C ALA A 118 -1.96 7.25 21.61
N GLN A 119 -0.93 6.89 20.84
CA GLN A 119 0.39 6.58 21.40
C GLN A 119 1.06 7.86 21.93
N PRO A 120 1.80 7.77 23.06
CA PRO A 120 2.48 8.92 23.65
C PRO A 120 3.67 9.39 22.80
N ALA A 121 4.23 8.54 21.94
CA ALA A 121 5.40 8.87 21.13
C ALA A 121 5.04 9.15 19.65
N PRO A 122 5.77 10.07 18.97
CA PRO A 122 5.58 10.40 17.55
C PRO A 122 5.68 9.22 16.58
N TYR A 123 6.45 8.21 16.94
CA TYR A 123 7.01 7.24 15.99
C TYR A 123 5.92 6.46 15.25
N ALA A 124 4.80 6.17 15.92
CA ALA A 124 3.62 5.55 15.33
C ALA A 124 3.00 6.40 14.21
N GLY A 125 3.02 7.73 14.35
CA GLY A 125 2.50 8.67 13.35
C GLY A 125 3.43 8.83 12.17
N VAL A 126 4.73 8.91 12.42
CA VAL A 126 5.74 8.95 11.35
C VAL A 126 5.69 7.64 10.53
N MET A 127 5.51 6.50 11.19
CA MET A 127 5.30 5.20 10.54
C MET A 127 4.06 5.22 9.65
N ALA A 128 2.92 5.72 10.14
CA ALA A 128 1.69 5.82 9.37
C ALA A 128 1.86 6.73 8.14
N VAL A 129 2.52 7.88 8.30
CA VAL A 129 2.84 8.78 7.19
C VAL A 129 3.72 8.07 6.16
N ALA A 130 4.78 7.38 6.59
CA ALA A 130 5.66 6.63 5.70
C ALA A 130 4.90 5.53 4.95
N ALA A 131 3.99 4.81 5.62
CA ALA A 131 3.16 3.77 5.03
C ALA A 131 2.22 4.31 3.94
N PHE A 132 1.49 5.40 4.23
CA PHE A 132 0.60 6.02 3.24
C PHE A 132 1.38 6.65 2.09
N LEU A 133 2.56 7.21 2.34
CA LEU A 133 3.42 7.80 1.32
C LEU A 133 4.01 6.73 0.40
N ALA A 134 4.44 5.59 0.94
CA ALA A 134 4.85 4.44 0.14
C ALA A 134 3.71 3.97 -0.79
N MET A 135 2.49 3.80 -0.25
CA MET A 135 1.33 3.38 -1.08
C MET A 135 0.99 4.39 -2.16
N LEU A 136 1.13 5.68 -1.86
CA LEU A 136 0.89 6.75 -2.80
C LEU A 136 1.94 6.75 -3.94
N ILE A 137 3.21 6.50 -3.64
CA ILE A 137 4.26 6.38 -4.65
C ILE A 137 4.07 5.11 -5.49
N GLY A 138 3.68 4.00 -4.84
CA GLY A 138 3.39 2.71 -5.46
C GLY A 138 2.17 2.73 -6.37
N SER A 139 1.26 3.71 -6.25
CA SER A 139 0.08 3.83 -7.11
C SER A 139 0.41 3.98 -8.60
N ARG A 140 1.66 4.36 -8.94
CA ARG A 140 2.18 4.42 -10.31
C ARG A 140 2.17 3.07 -11.02
N GLN A 141 2.23 1.98 -10.26
CA GLN A 141 2.25 0.61 -10.78
C GLN A 141 0.85 0.12 -11.18
N ILE A 142 -0.19 0.90 -10.89
CA ILE A 142 -1.58 0.58 -11.22
C ILE A 142 -1.93 1.23 -12.56
N HIS A 143 -2.23 0.42 -13.57
CA HIS A 143 -2.51 0.92 -14.92
C HIS A 143 -3.99 1.27 -15.17
N ALA A 144 -4.91 0.81 -14.31
CA ALA A 144 -6.32 1.14 -14.44
C ALA A 144 -6.65 2.47 -13.77
N MET A 145 -7.08 3.47 -14.55
CA MET A 145 -7.40 4.83 -14.06
C MET A 145 -8.37 4.85 -12.87
N ARG A 146 -9.40 4.00 -12.88
CA ARG A 146 -10.35 3.88 -11.76
C ARG A 146 -9.67 3.36 -10.51
N GLU A 147 -8.75 2.42 -10.66
CA GLU A 147 -8.06 1.79 -9.54
C GLU A 147 -7.07 2.77 -8.92
N VAL A 148 -6.32 3.51 -9.75
CA VAL A 148 -5.46 4.63 -9.31
C VAL A 148 -6.25 5.69 -8.56
N ALA A 149 -7.40 6.14 -9.09
CA ALA A 149 -8.19 7.18 -8.44
C ALA A 149 -8.67 6.77 -7.04
N VAL A 150 -9.07 5.50 -6.88
CA VAL A 150 -9.53 4.98 -5.59
C VAL A 150 -8.35 4.81 -4.62
N THR A 151 -7.21 4.28 -5.06
CA THR A 151 -6.06 4.10 -4.17
C THR A 151 -5.48 5.44 -3.73
N VAL A 152 -5.23 6.37 -4.66
CA VAL A 152 -4.74 7.72 -4.37
C VAL A 152 -5.70 8.47 -3.45
N GLY A 153 -7.01 8.35 -3.69
CA GLY A 153 -8.04 8.94 -2.83
C GLY A 153 -7.99 8.37 -1.41
N ALA A 154 -7.93 7.04 -1.27
CA ALA A 154 -7.86 6.38 0.03
C ALA A 154 -6.58 6.74 0.80
N THR A 155 -5.42 6.76 0.13
CA THR A 155 -4.14 7.13 0.76
C THR A 155 -4.10 8.60 1.13
N ALA A 156 -4.65 9.49 0.31
CA ALA A 156 -4.73 10.92 0.63
C ALA A 156 -5.63 11.18 1.85
N VAL A 157 -6.77 10.50 1.94
CA VAL A 157 -7.66 10.56 3.11
C VAL A 157 -6.96 10.01 4.36
N GLY A 158 -6.26 8.87 4.25
CA GLY A 158 -5.50 8.29 5.36
C GLY A 158 -4.37 9.16 5.86
N LEU A 159 -3.64 9.79 4.95
CA LEU A 159 -2.59 10.75 5.29
C LEU A 159 -3.16 11.99 5.99
N ALA A 160 -4.24 12.57 5.46
CA ALA A 160 -4.91 13.72 6.07
C ALA A 160 -5.46 13.39 7.46
N ALA A 161 -6.09 12.22 7.62
CA ALA A 161 -6.59 11.74 8.90
C ALA A 161 -5.44 11.54 9.91
N THR A 162 -4.32 10.96 9.47
CA THR A 162 -3.13 10.77 10.30
C THR A 162 -2.60 12.10 10.81
N CYS A 163 -2.34 13.06 9.91
CA CYS A 163 -1.82 14.36 10.31
C CYS A 163 -2.80 15.13 11.21
N ALA A 164 -4.11 15.08 10.93
CA ALA A 164 -5.11 15.76 11.75
C ALA A 164 -5.21 15.17 13.17
N LEU A 165 -5.23 13.84 13.28
CA LEU A 165 -5.32 13.16 14.58
C LEU A 165 -4.03 13.34 15.39
N PHE A 166 -2.87 13.21 14.77
CA PHE A 166 -1.59 13.39 15.45
C PHE A 166 -1.31 14.85 15.82
N ALA A 167 -1.70 15.83 14.99
CA ALA A 167 -1.59 17.24 15.37
C ALA A 167 -2.45 17.58 16.59
N ARG A 168 -3.54 16.82 16.83
CA ARG A 168 -4.39 16.97 17.99
C ARG A 168 -3.83 16.28 19.24
N SER A 169 -3.23 15.09 19.09
CA SER A 169 -2.66 14.35 20.23
C SER A 169 -1.27 14.84 20.65
N HIS A 170 -0.48 15.39 19.72
CA HIS A 170 0.89 15.87 19.93
C HIS A 170 1.05 17.31 19.41
N PRO A 171 0.48 18.32 20.11
CA PRO A 171 0.47 19.70 19.63
C PRO A 171 1.87 20.30 19.42
N GLU A 172 2.87 19.82 20.16
CA GLU A 172 4.26 20.22 20.03
C GLU A 172 4.93 19.71 18.73
N GLN A 173 4.41 18.64 18.14
CA GLN A 173 4.90 18.04 16.89
C GLN A 173 4.07 18.41 15.67
N ALA A 174 2.94 19.10 15.87
CA ALA A 174 2.07 19.60 14.82
C ALA A 174 2.81 20.32 13.66
N PRO A 175 3.82 21.19 13.88
CA PRO A 175 4.54 21.80 12.76
C PRO A 175 5.32 20.79 11.92
N ALA A 176 5.99 19.81 12.54
CA ALA A 176 6.72 18.77 11.82
C ALA A 176 5.78 17.87 10.99
N LEU A 177 4.62 17.51 11.54
CA LEU A 177 3.59 16.73 10.85
C LEU A 177 2.93 17.51 9.71
N THR A 178 2.75 18.82 9.88
CA THR A 178 2.24 19.70 8.83
C THR A 178 3.23 19.81 7.68
N VAL A 179 4.53 19.96 7.97
CA VAL A 179 5.58 19.91 6.95
C VAL A 179 5.59 18.56 6.25
N ALA A 180 5.47 17.45 6.98
CA ALA A 180 5.37 16.12 6.39
C ALA A 180 4.16 15.97 5.46
N LEU A 181 2.99 16.50 5.86
CA LEU A 181 1.78 16.53 5.02
C LEU A 181 2.01 17.36 3.74
N VAL A 182 2.62 18.53 3.85
CA VAL A 182 2.91 19.42 2.72
C VAL A 182 3.91 18.77 1.76
N VAL A 183 4.97 18.13 2.29
CA VAL A 183 5.94 17.37 1.49
C VAL A 183 5.26 16.20 0.80
N ALA A 184 4.42 15.44 1.51
CA ALA A 184 3.67 14.35 0.93
C ALA A 184 2.73 14.83 -0.19
N ALA A 185 2.00 15.93 0.02
CA ALA A 185 1.15 16.54 -0.99
C ALA A 185 1.95 17.02 -2.23
N LEU A 186 3.12 17.64 -2.02
CA LEU A 186 4.05 18.00 -3.08
C LEU A 186 4.55 16.78 -3.84
N VAL A 187 4.93 15.71 -3.14
CA VAL A 187 5.33 14.43 -3.75
C VAL A 187 4.18 13.87 -4.57
N THR A 188 2.94 13.88 -4.08
CA THR A 188 1.76 13.46 -4.84
C THR A 188 1.65 14.23 -6.16
N VAL A 189 1.75 15.56 -6.10
CA VAL A 189 1.60 16.43 -7.27
C VAL A 189 2.74 16.20 -8.26
N VAL A 190 3.98 16.13 -7.77
CA VAL A 190 5.18 15.89 -8.60
C VAL A 190 5.10 14.53 -9.26
N VAL A 191 4.79 13.46 -8.51
CA VAL A 191 4.64 12.11 -9.06
C VAL A 191 3.52 12.07 -10.11
N THR A 192 2.38 12.68 -9.82
CA THR A 192 1.24 12.75 -10.77
C THR A 192 1.62 13.49 -12.06
N TYR A 193 2.38 14.58 -11.94
CA TYR A 193 2.80 15.38 -13.09
C TYR A 193 3.92 14.73 -13.89
N VAL A 194 4.89 14.12 -13.21
CA VAL A 194 6.04 13.45 -13.83
C VAL A 194 5.63 12.14 -14.50
N THR A 195 4.58 11.46 -14.02
CA THR A 195 4.05 10.27 -14.73
C THR A 195 3.61 10.59 -16.17
N ARG A 196 3.36 11.86 -16.53
CA ARG A 196 3.13 12.29 -17.94
C ARG A 196 4.41 12.46 -18.77
N ARG A 197 5.58 12.62 -18.15
CA ARG A 197 6.88 12.73 -18.83
C ARG A 197 7.75 11.54 -18.42
N GLN A 198 7.93 10.59 -19.33
CA GLN A 198 8.70 9.35 -19.13
C GLN A 198 10.21 9.61 -18.90
N SER A 199 10.57 10.31 -17.83
CA SER A 199 11.96 10.52 -17.45
C SER A 199 12.41 9.36 -16.55
N LEU A 200 13.49 8.70 -16.96
CA LEU A 200 14.09 7.60 -16.20
C LEU A 200 14.57 8.06 -14.82
N PHE A 201 15.06 9.30 -14.73
CA PHE A 201 15.55 9.87 -13.47
C PHE A 201 14.45 9.96 -12.41
N ALA A 202 13.29 10.51 -12.75
CA ALA A 202 12.21 10.67 -11.77
C ALA A 202 11.61 9.34 -11.33
N THR A 203 11.57 8.34 -12.22
CA THR A 203 11.17 6.98 -11.87
C THR A 203 12.10 6.42 -10.79
N ARG A 204 13.42 6.51 -11.01
CA ARG A 204 14.42 6.05 -10.03
C ARG A 204 14.37 6.77 -8.70
N VAL A 205 14.18 8.09 -8.71
CA VAL A 205 14.05 8.88 -7.47
C VAL A 205 12.82 8.45 -6.68
N ALA A 206 11.71 8.21 -7.37
CA ALA A 206 10.49 7.77 -6.72
C ALA A 206 10.62 6.33 -6.18
N ASP A 207 11.28 5.42 -6.90
CA ASP A 207 11.58 4.06 -6.42
C ASP A 207 12.49 4.08 -5.18
N ALA A 208 13.48 4.97 -5.15
CA ALA A 208 14.34 5.16 -3.99
C ALA A 208 13.54 5.71 -2.80
N ALA A 209 12.68 6.70 -3.02
CA ALA A 209 11.81 7.26 -1.97
C ALA A 209 10.84 6.21 -1.42
N GLU A 210 10.21 5.41 -2.28
CA GLU A 210 9.35 4.29 -1.88
C GLU A 210 10.11 3.28 -1.02
N THR A 211 11.31 2.88 -1.46
CA THR A 211 12.17 1.96 -0.72
C THR A 211 12.55 2.50 0.65
N VAL A 212 12.94 3.78 0.73
CA VAL A 212 13.28 4.44 2.00
C VAL A 212 12.07 4.44 2.95
N CYS A 213 10.87 4.74 2.45
CA CYS A 213 9.66 4.69 3.25
C CYS A 213 9.38 3.27 3.77
N LEU A 214 9.51 2.24 2.92
CA LEU A 214 9.27 0.86 3.30
C LEU A 214 10.27 0.35 4.34
N VAL A 215 11.56 0.64 4.13
CA VAL A 215 12.62 0.27 5.07
C VAL A 215 12.45 0.98 6.41
N ALA A 216 11.92 2.22 6.42
CA ALA A 216 11.69 2.98 7.64
C ALA A 216 10.51 2.45 8.49
N ILE A 217 9.53 1.74 7.92
CA ILE A 217 8.34 1.28 8.65
C ILE A 217 8.70 0.35 9.83
N LEU A 218 9.54 -0.66 9.58
CA LEU A 218 9.95 -1.63 10.61
C LEU A 218 10.71 -1.02 11.81
N PRO A 219 11.76 -0.20 11.61
CA PRO A 219 12.45 0.43 12.73
C PRO A 219 11.55 1.44 13.45
N LEU A 220 10.67 2.16 12.75
CA LEU A 220 9.70 3.05 13.40
C LEU A 220 8.67 2.28 14.22
N ALA A 221 8.22 1.11 13.74
CA ALA A 221 7.33 0.23 14.49
C ALA A 221 8.01 -0.27 15.77
N TYR A 222 9.27 -0.69 15.68
CA TYR A 222 10.06 -1.10 16.84
C TYR A 222 10.18 0.03 17.86
N LEU A 223 10.52 1.25 17.43
CA LEU A 223 10.61 2.41 18.31
C LEU A 223 9.26 2.79 18.92
N ALA A 224 8.15 2.64 18.18
CA ALA A 224 6.81 2.88 18.70
C ALA A 224 6.35 1.84 19.74
N ILE A 225 6.91 0.62 19.71
CA ILE A 225 6.62 -0.45 20.67
C ILE A 225 7.53 -0.35 21.90
N ALA A 226 8.76 0.11 21.73
CA ALA A 226 9.79 0.12 22.77
C ALA A 226 9.67 1.31 23.76
N VAL A 227 8.88 2.32 23.43
CA VAL A 227 8.66 3.56 24.22
C VAL A 227 7.32 3.46 24.95
#